data_AF-A0A1Q9TK51-F1
#
_entry.id   AF-A0A1Q9TK51-F1
#
_cell.length_a   1.000
_cell.length_b   1.000
_cell.length_c   1.000
_cell.angle_alpha   90.00
_cell.angle_beta   90.00
_cell.angle_gamma   90.00
#
_symmetry.space_group_name_H-M   'P 1'
#
loop_
_entity.id
_entity.type
_entity.pdbx_description
1 polymer ?
#
loop_
_entity_poly.entity_id
_entity_poly.type
_entity_poly.pdbx_seq_one_letter_code
_entity_poly.pdbx_strand_id
1 'polypeptide(L)'
;MRLTMQQRALRAAEILRRRRESFGYPKRAAFARDTGVAYKNVSRVESGKPRGYDSTTLQALDAAYGYNAGSIEDVFAGGDPRPLEGDVTERTEDAPALSSELLGRIVGTPPCMPNESLEWHQDPIDEANWVYTMTIVFVEEDRHAGRAADMEKISMPLSKNRTTENVAKVLREAITHVRFNLDK
;
A
#
# COMPACT_ATOMS: atom_id res chain seq x y z
N MET A 1 -37.43 6.91 4.57
CA MET A 1 -37.65 5.55 4.05
C MET A 1 -36.72 4.60 4.81
N ARG A 2 -37.22 3.60 5.56
CA ARG A 2 -36.35 2.66 6.31
C ARG A 2 -35.89 1.55 5.38
N LEU A 3 -34.57 1.33 5.27
CA LEU A 3 -34.01 0.21 4.50
C LEU A 3 -34.41 -1.13 5.15
N THR A 4 -34.73 -2.11 4.31
CA THR A 4 -34.95 -3.50 4.75
C THR A 4 -33.65 -4.10 5.28
N MET A 5 -33.73 -5.16 6.10
CA MET A 5 -32.52 -5.85 6.60
C MET A 5 -31.60 -6.31 5.45
N GLN A 6 -32.20 -6.81 4.36
CA GLN A 6 -31.44 -7.25 3.18
C GLN A 6 -30.72 -6.09 2.49
N GLN A 7 -31.38 -4.93 2.36
CA GLN A 7 -30.76 -3.73 1.79
C GLN A 7 -29.60 -3.21 2.65
N ARG A 8 -29.75 -3.22 3.98
CA ARG A 8 -28.67 -2.83 4.91
C ARG A 8 -27.47 -3.77 4.78
N ALA A 9 -27.72 -5.06 4.69
CA ALA A 9 -26.66 -6.05 4.53
C ALA A 9 -25.90 -5.91 3.20
N LEU A 10 -26.59 -5.61 2.10
CA LEU A 10 -25.95 -5.34 0.81
C LEU A 10 -25.14 -4.03 0.83
N ARG A 11 -25.66 -2.98 1.47
CA ARG A 11 -24.93 -1.73 1.69
C ARG A 11 -23.65 -1.98 2.49
N ALA A 12 -23.75 -2.74 3.57
CA ALA A 12 -22.60 -3.10 4.41
C ALA A 12 -21.52 -3.84 3.61
N ALA A 13 -21.93 -4.85 2.85
CA ALA A 13 -21.05 -5.60 1.96
C ALA A 13 -20.29 -4.70 0.99
N GLU A 14 -20.98 -3.73 0.39
CA GLU A 14 -20.39 -2.79 -0.56
C GLU A 14 -19.38 -1.84 0.09
N ILE A 15 -19.71 -1.30 1.26
CA ILE A 15 -18.81 -0.42 2.03
C ILE A 15 -17.51 -1.14 2.36
N LEU A 16 -17.60 -2.37 2.85
CA LEU A 16 -16.42 -3.17 3.21
C LEU A 16 -15.60 -3.55 1.98
N ARG A 17 -16.25 -3.95 0.89
CA ARG A 17 -15.57 -4.24 -0.38
C ARG A 17 -14.75 -3.05 -0.87
N ARG A 18 -15.37 -1.86 -0.93
CA ARG A 18 -14.69 -0.62 -1.37
C ARG A 18 -13.52 -0.27 -0.46
N ARG A 19 -13.67 -0.48 0.84
CA ARG A 19 -12.60 -0.23 1.81
C ARG A 19 -11.39 -1.15 1.60
N ARG A 20 -11.63 -2.44 1.38
CA ARG A 20 -10.56 -3.37 1.01
C ARG A 20 -9.88 -2.95 -0.29
N GLU A 21 -10.66 -2.56 -1.29
CA GLU A 21 -10.15 -2.09 -2.58
C GLU A 21 -9.32 -0.80 -2.43
N SER A 22 -9.70 0.12 -1.55
CA SER A 22 -8.92 1.35 -1.28
C SER A 22 -7.55 1.06 -0.64
N PHE A 23 -7.41 -0.07 0.05
CA PHE A 23 -6.12 -0.55 0.55
C PHE A 23 -5.30 -1.29 -0.52
N GLY A 24 -5.73 -1.29 -1.78
CA GLY A 24 -5.01 -1.92 -2.89
C GLY A 24 -5.20 -3.44 -2.97
N TYR A 25 -6.22 -3.98 -2.31
CA TYR A 25 -6.53 -5.41 -2.34
C TYR A 25 -7.74 -5.69 -3.23
N PRO A 26 -7.60 -5.97 -4.54
CA PRO A 26 -8.74 -6.33 -5.38
C PRO A 26 -9.30 -7.72 -5.07
N LYS A 27 -8.48 -8.61 -4.49
CA LYS A 27 -8.86 -9.98 -4.13
C LYS A 27 -8.94 -10.16 -2.61
N ARG A 28 -10.05 -10.75 -2.14
CA ARG A 28 -10.28 -11.10 -0.72
C ARG A 28 -9.19 -12.00 -0.13
N ALA A 29 -8.65 -12.93 -0.92
CA ALA A 29 -7.62 -13.86 -0.47
C ALA A 29 -6.31 -13.17 -0.09
N ALA A 30 -5.90 -12.15 -0.87
CA ALA A 30 -4.71 -11.36 -0.57
C ALA A 30 -4.92 -10.55 0.72
N PHE A 31 -6.08 -9.90 0.86
CA PHE A 31 -6.45 -9.17 2.07
C PHE A 31 -6.47 -10.06 3.32
N ALA A 32 -7.13 -11.22 3.24
CA ALA A 32 -7.21 -12.19 4.34
C ALA A 32 -5.82 -12.69 4.78
N ARG A 33 -4.94 -12.98 3.82
CA ARG A 33 -3.57 -13.41 4.09
C ARG A 33 -2.78 -12.32 4.80
N ASP A 34 -2.83 -11.08 4.31
CA ASP A 34 -1.99 -10.00 4.79
C ASP A 34 -2.49 -9.42 6.13
N THR A 35 -3.80 -9.48 6.40
CA THR A 35 -4.40 -9.02 7.68
C THR A 35 -4.48 -10.12 8.75
N GLY A 36 -4.23 -11.38 8.39
CA GLY A 36 -4.36 -12.53 9.28
C GLY A 36 -5.82 -12.94 9.57
N VAL A 37 -6.81 -12.27 8.99
CA VAL A 37 -8.22 -12.62 9.15
C VAL A 37 -8.56 -13.81 8.25
N ALA A 38 -9.28 -14.80 8.79
CA ALA A 38 -9.71 -15.97 8.02
C ALA A 38 -10.54 -15.56 6.79
N TYR A 39 -10.17 -16.08 5.61
CA TYR A 39 -10.85 -15.80 4.34
C TYR A 39 -12.37 -15.99 4.40
N LYS A 40 -12.84 -17.02 5.11
CA LYS A 40 -14.27 -17.28 5.33
C LYS A 40 -14.98 -16.09 5.97
N ASN A 41 -14.34 -15.41 6.92
CA ASN A 41 -14.91 -14.27 7.63
C ASN A 41 -15.00 -13.05 6.70
N VAL A 42 -13.95 -12.77 5.93
CA VAL A 42 -13.92 -11.71 4.91
C VAL A 42 -15.01 -11.97 3.85
N SER A 43 -15.09 -13.19 3.31
CA SER A 43 -16.07 -13.56 2.29
C SER A 43 -17.50 -13.41 2.80
N ARG A 44 -17.77 -13.83 4.03
CA ARG A 44 -19.10 -13.78 4.63
C ARG A 44 -19.54 -12.34 4.95
N VAL A 45 -18.62 -11.48 5.43
CA VAL A 45 -18.92 -10.09 5.75
C VAL A 45 -19.22 -9.29 4.47
N GLU A 46 -18.41 -9.49 3.42
CA GLU A 46 -18.61 -8.89 2.10
C GLU A 46 -19.75 -9.51 1.28
N SER A 47 -20.40 -10.55 1.80
CA SER A 47 -21.60 -11.13 1.18
C SER A 47 -22.88 -10.69 1.91
N GLY A 48 -22.78 -9.80 2.89
CA GLY A 48 -23.95 -9.30 3.63
C GLY A 48 -24.54 -10.35 4.57
N LYS A 49 -23.72 -11.26 5.11
CA LYS A 49 -24.18 -12.32 6.02
C LYS A 49 -23.64 -12.07 7.44
N PRO A 50 -24.21 -11.13 8.23
CA PRO A 50 -23.66 -10.71 9.53
C PRO A 50 -23.83 -11.74 10.66
N ARG A 51 -24.65 -12.77 10.48
CA ARG A 51 -25.02 -13.65 11.60
C ARG A 51 -23.88 -14.58 12.01
N GLY A 52 -23.62 -14.59 13.32
CA GLY A 52 -22.85 -15.62 14.02
C GLY A 52 -21.35 -15.35 14.12
N TYR A 53 -20.92 -14.09 14.04
CA TYR A 53 -19.56 -13.74 14.45
C TYR A 53 -19.50 -13.60 15.97
N ASP A 54 -18.46 -14.15 16.58
CA ASP A 54 -18.09 -13.79 17.94
C ASP A 54 -17.49 -12.37 17.97
N SER A 55 -17.50 -11.75 19.15
CA SER A 55 -17.00 -10.39 19.36
C SER A 55 -15.52 -10.26 18.98
N THR A 56 -14.71 -11.28 19.25
CA THR A 56 -13.29 -11.33 18.89
C THR A 56 -13.07 -11.24 17.38
N THR A 57 -13.89 -11.95 16.61
CA THR A 57 -13.85 -11.97 15.15
C THR A 57 -14.27 -10.63 14.56
N LEU A 58 -15.28 -10.00 15.14
CA LEU A 58 -15.72 -8.66 14.72
C LEU A 58 -14.63 -7.62 14.98
N GLN A 59 -13.98 -7.66 16.14
CA GLN A 59 -12.84 -6.77 16.44
C GLN A 59 -11.67 -6.99 15.49
N ALA A 60 -11.33 -8.25 15.17
CA ALA A 60 -10.28 -8.55 14.20
C ALA A 60 -10.64 -8.06 12.80
N LEU A 61 -11.91 -8.15 12.41
CA LEU A 61 -12.40 -7.60 11.15
C LEU A 61 -12.35 -6.07 11.15
N ASP A 62 -12.82 -5.40 12.20
CA ASP A 62 -12.78 -3.93 12.32
C ASP A 62 -11.34 -3.43 12.13
N ALA A 63 -10.39 -4.03 12.85
CA ALA A 63 -8.98 -3.70 12.73
C ALA A 63 -8.45 -3.93 11.29
N ALA A 64 -8.78 -5.07 10.68
CA ALA A 64 -8.34 -5.38 9.31
C ALA A 64 -8.86 -4.37 8.27
N TYR A 65 -10.06 -3.82 8.45
CA TYR A 65 -10.65 -2.80 7.57
C TYR A 65 -10.27 -1.36 7.95
N GLY A 66 -9.40 -1.16 8.94
CA GLY A 66 -8.99 0.16 9.39
C GLY A 66 -10.14 0.94 10.06
N TYR A 67 -10.98 0.24 10.83
CA TYR A 67 -12.09 0.80 11.58
C TYR A 67 -11.94 0.60 13.09
N ASN A 68 -12.57 1.48 13.86
CA ASN A 68 -12.72 1.32 15.29
C ASN A 68 -13.60 0.11 15.61
N ALA A 69 -13.35 -0.54 16.75
CA ALA A 69 -14.15 -1.66 17.22
C ALA A 69 -15.67 -1.33 17.24
N GLY A 70 -16.48 -2.28 16.79
CA GLY A 70 -17.94 -2.18 16.68
C GLY A 70 -18.43 -1.49 15.40
N SER A 71 -17.53 -0.96 14.56
CA SER A 71 -17.94 -0.23 13.34
C SER A 71 -18.65 -1.14 12.34
N ILE A 72 -18.18 -2.38 12.16
CA ILE A 72 -18.82 -3.34 11.26
C ILE A 72 -20.24 -3.68 11.73
N GLU A 73 -20.46 -3.83 13.03
CA GLU A 73 -21.81 -4.04 13.59
C GLU A 73 -22.72 -2.83 13.32
N ASP A 74 -22.21 -1.62 13.54
CA ASP A 74 -22.92 -0.38 13.27
C ASP A 74 -23.31 -0.27 11.77
N VAL A 75 -22.41 -0.62 10.87
CA VAL A 75 -22.68 -0.64 9.43
C VAL A 75 -23.79 -1.64 9.08
N PHE A 76 -23.81 -2.83 9.69
CA PHE A 76 -24.90 -3.80 9.51
C PHE A 76 -26.23 -3.35 10.13
N ALA A 77 -26.18 -2.57 11.21
CA ALA A 77 -27.36 -1.92 11.78
C ALA A 77 -27.92 -0.80 10.86
N GLY A 78 -27.12 -0.35 9.89
CA GLY A 78 -27.44 0.70 8.93
C GLY A 78 -26.82 2.06 9.26
N GLY A 79 -25.92 2.11 10.24
CA GLY A 79 -25.06 3.26 10.52
C GLY A 79 -23.88 3.38 9.56
N ASP A 80 -22.93 4.22 9.93
CA ASP A 80 -21.70 4.48 9.17
C ASP A 80 -20.48 3.95 9.92
N PRO A 81 -19.45 3.46 9.21
CA PRO A 81 -18.24 2.98 9.87
C PRO A 81 -17.46 4.14 10.49
N ARG A 82 -16.74 3.87 11.58
CA ARG A 82 -15.83 4.84 12.20
C ARG A 82 -14.38 4.47 11.83
N PRO A 83 -13.70 5.21 10.92
CA PRO A 83 -12.28 5.00 10.63
C PRO A 83 -11.42 5.10 11.89
N LEU A 84 -10.36 4.29 11.97
CA LEU A 84 -9.31 4.48 12.96
C LEU A 84 -8.63 5.84 12.72
N GLU A 85 -8.50 6.65 13.77
CA GLU A 85 -7.80 7.93 13.69
C GLU A 85 -6.35 7.70 13.25
N GLY A 86 -5.96 8.31 12.12
CA GLY A 86 -4.69 8.07 11.44
C GLY A 86 -4.83 7.57 10.00
N ASP A 87 -6.04 7.17 9.57
CA ASP A 87 -6.34 6.82 8.17
C ASP A 87 -7.10 7.93 7.43
N VAL A 88 -6.97 9.17 7.92
CA VAL A 88 -7.38 10.36 7.16
C VAL A 88 -6.37 10.53 6.04
N THR A 89 -6.69 9.90 4.92
CA THR A 89 -6.31 10.43 3.61
C THR A 89 -6.96 11.80 3.49
N GLU A 90 -6.29 12.83 4.01
CA GLU A 90 -6.60 14.22 3.66
C GLU A 90 -6.39 14.33 2.14
N ARG A 91 -7.50 14.29 1.41
CA ARG A 91 -7.59 14.94 0.10
C ARG A 91 -7.45 16.44 0.35
N THR A 92 -6.23 16.92 0.12
CA THR A 92 -5.91 18.18 -0.57
C THR A 92 -6.99 19.26 -0.55
N GLU A 93 -6.87 20.20 0.38
CA GLU A 93 -6.81 21.63 0.05
C GLU A 93 -5.66 22.19 0.92
N ASP A 94 -4.74 22.94 0.32
CA ASP A 94 -3.49 23.46 0.92
C ASP A 94 -2.37 22.42 1.14
N ALA A 95 -1.74 22.03 0.03
CA ALA A 95 -0.37 21.52 0.08
C ALA A 95 0.53 22.62 0.69
N PRO A 96 1.12 22.45 1.89
CA PRO A 96 2.22 23.30 2.27
C PRO A 96 3.32 23.01 1.26
N ALA A 97 3.81 24.06 0.59
CA ALA A 97 5.05 23.98 -0.16
C ALA A 97 6.07 23.27 0.74
N LEU A 98 6.40 22.02 0.40
CA LEU A 98 7.43 21.27 1.10
C LEU A 98 8.69 22.10 0.91
N SER A 99 9.06 22.83 1.96
CA SER A 99 10.23 23.70 1.91
C SER A 99 11.43 22.83 1.57
N SER A 100 12.33 23.36 0.77
CA SER A 100 13.57 22.70 0.34
C SER A 100 14.37 22.16 1.53
N GLU A 101 14.17 22.73 2.73
CA GLU A 101 14.72 22.24 4.00
C GLU A 101 14.19 20.87 4.46
N LEU A 102 12.93 20.52 4.19
CA LEU A 102 12.39 19.21 4.59
C LEU A 102 12.90 18.10 3.67
N LEU A 103 13.06 18.38 2.37
CA LEU A 103 13.75 17.51 1.42
C LEU A 103 15.24 17.34 1.79
N GLY A 104 15.86 18.37 2.37
CA GLY A 104 17.22 18.29 2.92
C GLY A 104 17.34 17.56 4.27
N ARG A 105 16.25 17.39 5.03
CA ARG A 105 16.24 16.73 6.35
C ARG A 105 15.77 15.28 6.34
N ILE A 106 15.06 14.83 5.31
CA ILE A 106 14.86 13.39 5.03
C ILE A 106 16.10 12.84 4.30
N VAL A 107 17.29 13.25 4.77
CA VAL A 107 18.60 12.74 4.36
C VAL A 107 19.16 11.98 5.55
N GLY A 108 18.43 10.95 5.95
CA GLY A 108 19.08 9.70 6.29
C GLY A 108 19.21 8.95 4.99
N THR A 109 20.11 9.39 4.10
CA THR A 109 20.48 8.59 2.94
C THR A 109 20.88 7.22 3.51
N PRO A 110 20.16 6.12 3.23
CA PRO A 110 20.83 4.83 3.33
C PRO A 110 22.11 4.99 2.51
N PRO A 111 23.27 4.44 2.93
CA PRO A 111 24.49 4.60 2.17
C PRO A 111 24.22 4.11 0.74
N CYS A 112 23.95 5.05 -0.16
CA CYS A 112 23.89 4.81 -1.58
C CYS A 112 25.30 4.38 -1.91
N MET A 113 25.42 3.16 -2.42
CA MET A 113 26.68 2.70 -2.98
C MET A 113 27.11 3.74 -4.02
N PRO A 114 28.42 3.94 -4.28
CA PRO A 114 28.92 5.00 -5.17
C PRO A 114 28.35 4.97 -6.60
N ASN A 115 27.61 3.92 -6.95
CA ASN A 115 26.99 3.66 -8.23
C ASN A 115 25.44 3.63 -8.20
N GLU A 116 24.81 4.05 -7.11
CA GLU A 116 23.34 4.10 -6.98
C GLU A 116 22.86 5.56 -6.90
N SER A 117 21.89 5.94 -7.74
CA SER A 117 21.21 7.23 -7.65
C SER A 117 19.70 7.05 -7.47
N LEU A 118 19.10 7.96 -6.71
CA LEU A 118 17.70 7.95 -6.32
C LEU A 118 17.06 9.27 -6.72
N GLU A 119 16.05 9.21 -7.57
CA GLU A 119 15.40 10.41 -8.09
C GLU A 119 13.87 10.27 -8.02
N TRP A 120 13.24 11.32 -7.48
CA TRP A 120 11.79 11.49 -7.52
C TRP A 120 11.42 12.30 -8.76
N HIS A 121 10.45 11.80 -9.52
CA HIS A 121 9.89 12.54 -10.65
C HIS A 121 8.37 12.47 -10.62
N GLN A 122 7.72 13.46 -11.21
CA GLN A 122 6.28 13.42 -11.43
C GLN A 122 5.96 12.40 -12.53
N ASP A 123 4.90 11.60 -12.36
CA ASP A 123 4.53 10.60 -13.36
C ASP A 123 4.17 11.31 -14.68
N PRO A 124 4.83 10.98 -15.80
CA PRO A 124 4.54 11.61 -17.08
C PRO A 124 3.15 11.25 -17.63
N ILE A 125 2.49 10.21 -17.10
CA ILE A 125 1.16 9.75 -17.52
C ILE A 125 0.06 10.30 -16.60
N ASP A 126 0.35 10.48 -15.31
CA ASP A 126 -0.59 10.99 -14.32
C ASP A 126 0.08 12.00 -13.39
N GLU A 127 -0.01 13.28 -13.74
CA GLU A 127 0.63 14.38 -13.00
C GLU A 127 0.21 14.46 -11.52
N ALA A 128 -0.90 13.82 -11.11
CA ALA A 128 -1.27 13.75 -9.70
C ALA A 128 -0.39 12.76 -8.89
N ASN A 129 0.36 11.90 -9.58
CA ASN A 129 1.22 10.88 -9.02
C ASN A 129 2.70 11.24 -9.11
N TRP A 130 3.44 10.78 -8.10
CA TRP A 130 4.88 10.88 -8.05
C TRP A 130 5.46 9.48 -8.13
N VAL A 131 6.45 9.31 -9.00
CA VAL A 131 7.13 8.06 -9.26
C VAL A 131 8.53 8.13 -8.67
N TYR A 132 8.92 7.03 -8.03
CA TYR A 132 10.26 6.85 -7.50
C TYR A 132 11.08 6.04 -8.50
N THR A 133 12.21 6.59 -8.97
CA THR A 133 13.11 5.85 -9.86
C THR A 133 14.43 5.62 -9.14
N MET A 134 14.86 4.36 -9.09
CA MET A 134 16.16 3.97 -8.56
C MET A 134 17.03 3.54 -9.73
N THR A 135 18.10 4.28 -9.98
CA THR A 135 19.07 3.90 -11.02
C THR A 135 20.24 3.20 -10.35
N ILE A 136 20.52 1.98 -10.76
CA ILE A 136 21.71 1.23 -10.33
C ILE A 136 22.66 1.17 -11.52
N VAL A 137 23.84 1.76 -11.40
CA VAL A 137 24.87 1.66 -12.43
C VAL A 137 25.76 0.47 -12.11
N PHE A 138 25.76 -0.57 -12.95
CA PHE A 138 26.72 -1.65 -12.81
C PHE A 138 28.00 -1.23 -13.50
N VAL A 139 29.10 -1.10 -12.75
CA VAL A 139 30.44 -0.96 -13.32
C VAL A 139 31.04 -2.35 -13.29
N GLU A 140 30.95 -3.07 -14.41
CA GLU A 140 31.71 -4.30 -14.59
C GLU A 140 33.17 -3.88 -14.73
N GLU A 141 34.00 -4.19 -13.72
CA GLU A 141 35.44 -3.91 -13.76
C GLU A 141 36.08 -4.95 -14.69
N ASP A 142 35.91 -4.74 -15.99
CA ASP A 142 36.43 -5.62 -17.03
C ASP A 142 37.96 -5.46 -17.08
N ARG A 143 38.68 -6.29 -16.30
CA ARG A 143 40.14 -6.19 -16.14
C ARG A 143 40.93 -6.36 -17.43
N HIS A 144 40.29 -6.71 -18.56
CA HIS A 144 41.01 -7.03 -19.79
C HIS A 144 40.46 -6.48 -21.11
N ALA A 145 39.38 -5.70 -21.17
CA ALA A 145 38.94 -5.12 -22.44
C ALA A 145 38.31 -3.75 -22.25
N GLY A 146 38.83 -2.74 -22.95
CA GLY A 146 38.26 -1.39 -22.99
C GLY A 146 36.91 -1.34 -23.69
N ARG A 147 35.85 -1.88 -23.06
CA ARG A 147 34.46 -1.73 -23.47
C ARG A 147 33.68 -0.95 -22.41
N ALA A 148 32.76 -0.14 -22.89
CA ALA A 148 31.91 0.72 -22.07
C ALA A 148 30.99 -0.14 -21.19
N ALA A 149 30.85 0.25 -19.92
CA ALA A 149 29.94 -0.37 -18.97
C ALA A 149 28.51 -0.40 -19.51
N ASP A 150 27.87 -1.56 -19.48
CA ASP A 150 26.45 -1.69 -19.81
C ASP A 150 25.62 -1.07 -18.67
N MET A 151 24.86 -0.02 -19.00
CA MET A 151 24.04 0.73 -18.04
C MET A 151 22.60 0.22 -18.07
N GLU A 152 22.22 -0.61 -17.10
CA GLU A 152 20.84 -1.07 -16.94
C GLU A 152 20.05 -0.15 -16.00
N LYS A 153 18.98 0.48 -16.50
CA LYS A 153 18.08 1.31 -15.69
C LYS A 153 16.85 0.49 -15.27
N ILE A 154 16.64 0.33 -13.97
CA ILE A 154 15.48 -0.38 -13.42
C ILE A 154 14.51 0.63 -12.80
N SER A 155 13.44 0.97 -13.52
CA SER A 155 12.38 1.86 -12.98
C SER A 155 11.28 1.05 -12.32
N MET A 156 10.87 1.41 -11.10
CA MET A 156 9.77 0.75 -10.39
C MET A 156 8.71 1.77 -9.97
N PRO A 157 7.46 1.70 -10.47
CA PRO A 157 6.40 2.60 -10.03
C PRO A 157 6.00 2.29 -8.59
N LEU A 158 6.12 3.28 -7.71
CA LEU A 158 5.70 3.18 -6.31
C LEU A 158 4.54 4.15 -6.06
N SER A 159 3.42 3.59 -5.60
CA SER A 159 2.22 4.36 -5.23
C SER A 159 2.39 5.04 -3.88
N LYS A 160 1.85 6.26 -3.74
CA LYS A 160 1.84 7.11 -2.53
C LYS A 160 1.32 6.43 -1.24
N ASN A 161 0.61 5.31 -1.33
CA ASN A 161 -0.04 4.67 -0.18
C ASN A 161 0.86 3.66 0.57
N ARG A 162 2.14 3.53 0.24
CA ARG A 162 3.07 2.66 0.99
C ARG A 162 3.94 3.50 1.91
N THR A 163 3.99 3.12 3.19
CA THR A 163 4.96 3.68 4.15
C THR A 163 6.38 3.48 3.63
N THR A 164 7.25 4.47 3.87
CA THR A 164 8.66 4.50 3.42
C THR A 164 9.45 3.26 3.83
N GLU A 165 9.15 2.66 4.98
CA GLU A 165 9.75 1.38 5.41
C GLU A 165 9.38 0.19 4.51
N ASN A 166 8.12 0.11 4.07
CA ASN A 166 7.66 -0.93 3.17
C ASN A 166 8.26 -0.77 1.77
N VAL A 167 8.48 0.48 1.35
CA VAL A 167 9.19 0.80 0.09
C VAL A 167 10.65 0.35 0.16
N ALA A 168 11.36 0.72 1.23
CA ALA A 168 12.76 0.34 1.41
C ALA A 168 12.95 -1.19 1.49
N LYS A 169 12.01 -1.90 2.12
CA LYS A 169 12.03 -3.37 2.18
C LYS A 169 11.82 -4.01 0.81
N VAL A 170 10.80 -3.58 0.06
CA VAL A 170 10.50 -4.10 -1.28
C VAL A 170 11.65 -3.83 -2.24
N LEU A 171 12.27 -2.65 -2.16
CA LEU A 171 13.44 -2.32 -2.97
C LEU A 171 14.65 -3.21 -2.61
N ARG A 172 14.92 -3.46 -1.32
CA ARG A 172 16.00 -4.38 -0.92
C ARG A 172 15.78 -5.79 -1.43
N GLU A 173 14.56 -6.32 -1.30
CA GLU A 173 14.22 -7.66 -1.81
C GLU A 173 14.38 -7.75 -3.33
N ALA A 174 13.96 -6.72 -4.08
CA ALA A 174 14.14 -6.65 -5.52
C ALA A 174 15.62 -6.59 -5.93
N ILE A 175 16.43 -5.77 -5.24
CA ILE A 175 17.89 -5.67 -5.49
C ILE A 175 18.58 -7.01 -5.22
N THR A 176 18.23 -7.71 -4.13
CA THR A 176 18.79 -9.03 -3.82
C THR A 176 18.47 -10.04 -4.93
N HIS A 177 17.25 -10.01 -5.45
CA HIS A 177 16.85 -10.90 -6.55
C HIS A 177 17.56 -10.61 -7.87
N VAL A 178 17.78 -9.34 -8.22
CA VAL A 178 18.51 -8.96 -9.44
C VAL A 178 19.97 -9.38 -9.35
N ARG A 179 20.65 -9.09 -8.22
CA ARG A 179 22.05 -9.49 -8.01
C ARG A 179 22.26 -11.00 -8.10
N PHE A 180 21.36 -11.79 -7.52
CA PHE A 180 21.43 -13.26 -7.59
C PHE A 180 21.32 -13.83 -9.01
N ASN A 181 20.69 -13.10 -9.94
CA ASN A 181 20.58 -13.53 -11.33
C ASN A 181 21.77 -13.07 -12.19
N LEU A 182 22.55 -12.08 -11.74
CA LEU A 182 23.76 -11.61 -12.44
C LEU A 182 25.00 -12.44 -12.08
N ASP A 183 25.04 -13.06 -10.90
CA ASP A 183 26.16 -13.93 -10.46
C ASP A 183 26.10 -15.38 -11.00
N LYS A 184 25.16 -15.70 -11.91
CA LYS A 184 24.96 -17.03 -12.50
C LYS A 184 25.29 -17.05 -13.98
#